data_AF-A0A8G2DVL6-F1
#
_entry.id   AF-A0A8G2DVL6-F1
#
_cell.length_a   1.000
_cell.length_b   1.000
_cell.length_c   1.000
_cell.angle_alpha   90.00
_cell.angle_beta   90.00
_cell.angle_gamma   90.00
#
_symmetry.space_group_name_H-M   'P 1'
#
loop_
_entity.id
_entity.type
_entity.pdbx_description
1 polymer ?
#
loop_
_entity_poly.entity_id
_entity_poly.type
_entity_poly.pdbx_seq_one_letter_code
_entity_poly.pdbx_strand_id
1 'polypeptide(L)'
;MRGGAGPLALGGPLPGYRGFAAATGPGATFPYVIQGVADPGQWEAGTGGIDDEGRLVRAPQASSAGGGAVDFVVGEKHVGLALHAGWVAQVNDHGHGLDEIAGLDTALAGKQAASDELSAIAALATSGFGRGLLTQADGAAVRSYVGALGGSGEAQISAGTLTVNASGAAFTPIASETITAYRNEGTAIMAVRGDGIGASMRAYAHGASSASMRLYRALGSQASPANLESGAVIGDVASFAYIGGAFEEVTRMRATLISASPGASNKQVMFSWHATRDGTSGGPASLMRLQYGMVDFAGHVAPLTDNIYALGGATTRWSQVYAASGTINTSDARTKCDVGTVDDALIDAWGAVGWRRYRFVEAVAEKGDAARWHLGLAAQQVRDVIDARLGEGAAIRWGLLCHDRWDAEPELRSEDGAIVRAARDAGERWGLRYDECFALEALWQRRAIAALAARLDALETGGGDAGG
;
A
#
# COMPACT_ATOMS: atom_id res chain seq x y z
N MET A 1 24.50 115.68 -14.04
CA MET A 1 23.20 116.31 -14.38
C MET A 1 23.09 117.64 -13.63
N ARG A 2 22.32 118.64 -14.15
CA ARG A 2 21.95 119.82 -13.35
C ARG A 2 21.04 119.34 -12.19
N GLY A 3 21.25 119.87 -10.98
CA GLY A 3 20.44 119.55 -9.80
C GLY A 3 19.07 120.21 -9.84
N GLY A 4 18.11 119.70 -9.05
CA GLY A 4 16.74 120.20 -8.97
C GLY A 4 15.69 119.12 -8.66
N ALA A 5 14.55 119.53 -8.11
CA ALA A 5 13.38 118.66 -7.86
C ALA A 5 12.52 118.35 -9.12
N GLY A 6 12.81 119.00 -10.27
CA GLY A 6 12.06 118.83 -11.52
C GLY A 6 12.47 117.63 -12.38
N PRO A 7 12.02 117.57 -13.65
CA PRO A 7 12.44 116.55 -14.62
C PRO A 7 13.96 116.52 -14.78
N LEU A 8 14.55 115.33 -14.71
CA LEU A 8 16.01 115.17 -14.76
C LEU A 8 16.46 114.88 -16.19
N ALA A 9 17.33 115.74 -16.73
CA ALA A 9 18.00 115.46 -17.99
C ALA A 9 18.92 114.24 -17.83
N LEU A 10 18.62 113.15 -18.53
CA LEU A 10 19.45 111.95 -18.49
C LEU A 10 20.74 112.20 -19.28
N GLY A 11 21.87 111.82 -18.69
CA GLY A 11 23.13 111.75 -19.43
C GLY A 11 23.09 110.56 -20.42
N GLY A 12 24.12 110.44 -21.24
CA GLY A 12 24.32 109.22 -22.04
C GLY A 12 24.38 107.96 -21.15
N PRO A 13 24.09 106.77 -21.70
CA PRO A 13 24.17 105.53 -20.93
C PRO A 13 25.59 105.29 -20.42
N LEU A 14 25.70 104.72 -19.23
CA LEU A 14 26.97 104.20 -18.72
C LEU A 14 27.46 103.05 -19.62
N PRO A 15 28.79 102.84 -19.74
CA PRO A 15 29.34 101.72 -20.49
C PRO A 15 28.70 100.38 -20.08
N GLY A 16 28.24 99.60 -21.07
CA GLY A 16 27.57 98.31 -20.85
C GLY A 16 26.04 98.37 -20.67
N TYR A 17 25.45 99.57 -20.59
CA TYR A 17 24.00 99.76 -20.44
C TYR A 17 23.37 100.36 -21.69
N ARG A 18 22.06 100.12 -21.89
CA ARG A 18 21.26 100.77 -22.94
C ARG A 18 20.71 102.09 -22.41
N GLY A 19 20.57 103.09 -23.28
CA GLY A 19 19.86 104.33 -22.94
C GLY A 19 18.39 104.04 -22.64
N PHE A 20 17.80 104.73 -21.66
CA PHE A 20 16.43 104.52 -21.20
C PHE A 20 15.40 104.59 -22.35
N ALA A 21 15.50 105.63 -23.18
CA ALA A 21 14.61 105.81 -24.34
C ALA A 21 14.64 104.64 -25.33
N ALA A 22 15.76 103.92 -25.43
CA ALA A 22 15.89 102.75 -26.31
C ALA A 22 15.32 101.46 -25.70
N ALA A 23 15.14 101.40 -24.36
CA ALA A 23 14.66 100.21 -23.67
C ALA A 23 13.15 100.22 -23.40
N THR A 24 12.54 101.39 -23.26
CA THR A 24 11.15 101.52 -22.77
C THR A 24 10.13 101.82 -23.88
N GLY A 25 10.57 102.40 -25.00
CA GLY A 25 9.68 102.88 -26.07
C GLY A 25 9.04 104.25 -25.77
N PRO A 26 8.57 105.01 -26.79
CA PRO A 26 7.96 106.33 -26.61
C PRO A 26 6.68 106.27 -25.77
N GLY A 27 6.51 107.16 -24.79
CA GLY A 27 5.30 107.27 -23.97
C GLY A 27 5.11 106.19 -22.89
N ALA A 28 6.04 105.24 -22.74
CA ALA A 28 5.95 104.18 -21.74
C ALA A 28 6.30 104.68 -20.33
N THR A 29 5.47 104.32 -19.36
CA THR A 29 5.78 104.45 -17.93
C THR A 29 6.48 103.19 -17.43
N PHE A 30 7.55 103.35 -16.66
CA PHE A 30 8.34 102.24 -16.13
C PHE A 30 8.74 102.50 -14.67
N PRO A 31 8.89 101.45 -13.86
CA PRO A 31 9.48 101.58 -12.54
C PRO A 31 10.97 101.90 -12.66
N TYR A 32 11.41 102.94 -11.97
CA TYR A 32 12.81 103.36 -11.90
C TYR A 32 13.33 103.38 -10.47
N VAL A 33 14.65 103.37 -10.35
CA VAL A 33 15.38 103.73 -9.12
C VAL A 33 16.48 104.73 -9.48
N ILE A 34 16.62 105.79 -8.70
CA ILE A 34 17.68 106.79 -8.77
C ILE A 34 18.48 106.76 -7.47
N GLN A 35 19.80 106.74 -7.62
CA GLN A 35 20.75 106.83 -6.51
C GLN A 35 21.76 107.93 -6.81
N GLY A 36 21.92 108.87 -5.89
CA GLY A 36 22.99 109.86 -5.92
C GLY A 36 24.34 109.19 -5.70
N VAL A 37 25.34 109.52 -6.54
CA VAL A 37 26.69 108.98 -6.40
C VAL A 37 27.52 109.85 -5.44
N ALA A 38 27.45 111.18 -5.59
CA ALA A 38 28.18 112.11 -4.74
C ALA A 38 27.59 112.23 -3.32
N ASP A 39 26.29 111.97 -3.17
CA ASP A 39 25.60 111.86 -1.88
C ASP A 39 24.70 110.61 -1.91
N PRO A 40 25.17 109.47 -1.38
CA PRO A 40 24.39 108.25 -1.30
C PRO A 40 23.13 108.36 -0.42
N GLY A 41 23.02 109.41 0.41
CA GLY A 41 21.80 109.71 1.16
C GLY A 41 20.64 110.14 0.25
N GLN A 42 20.93 110.62 -0.96
CA GLN A 42 19.92 111.01 -1.94
C GLN A 42 19.53 109.81 -2.81
N TRP A 43 18.34 109.26 -2.58
CA TRP A 43 17.78 108.17 -3.37
C TRP A 43 16.27 108.29 -3.56
N GLU A 44 15.78 107.71 -4.64
CA GLU A 44 14.37 107.73 -5.03
C GLU A 44 14.02 106.48 -5.84
N ALA A 45 12.85 105.90 -5.61
CA ALA A 45 12.27 104.84 -6.43
C ALA A 45 10.80 105.17 -6.70
N GLY A 46 10.34 104.91 -7.91
CA GLY A 46 8.97 105.21 -8.31
C GLY A 46 8.70 104.87 -9.75
N THR A 47 7.65 105.48 -10.30
CA THR A 47 7.30 105.30 -11.71
C THR A 47 7.66 106.55 -12.49
N GLY A 48 8.30 106.39 -13.63
CA GLY A 48 8.78 107.50 -14.43
C GLY A 48 8.47 107.29 -15.90
N GLY A 49 8.53 108.40 -16.63
CA GLY A 49 8.42 108.44 -18.09
C GLY A 49 9.46 109.41 -18.66
N ILE A 50 9.82 109.23 -19.92
CA ILE A 50 10.70 110.18 -20.62
C ILE A 50 9.81 111.18 -21.35
N ASP A 51 10.00 112.48 -21.11
CA ASP A 51 9.28 113.56 -21.82
C ASP A 51 9.82 113.78 -23.25
N ASP A 52 9.14 114.63 -24.02
CA ASP A 52 9.51 114.95 -25.41
C ASP A 52 10.89 115.61 -25.52
N GLU A 53 11.42 116.16 -24.43
CA GLU A 53 12.78 116.71 -24.34
C GLU A 53 13.83 115.69 -23.84
N GLY A 54 13.45 114.42 -23.67
CA GLY A 54 14.36 113.35 -23.25
C GLY A 54 14.69 113.35 -21.76
N ARG A 55 13.94 114.07 -20.93
CA ARG A 55 14.14 114.16 -19.47
C ARG A 55 13.26 113.13 -18.78
N LEU A 56 13.78 112.55 -17.70
CA LEU A 56 13.01 111.67 -16.83
C LEU A 56 12.04 112.51 -15.99
N VAL A 57 10.75 112.35 -16.27
CA VAL A 57 9.64 112.79 -15.44
C VAL A 57 9.44 111.76 -14.33
N ARG A 58 9.46 112.24 -13.08
CA ARG A 58 9.54 111.40 -11.89
C ARG A 58 8.23 111.48 -11.11
N ALA A 59 7.59 110.34 -10.87
CA ALA A 59 6.55 110.18 -9.87
C ALA A 59 7.09 109.25 -8.75
N PRO A 60 7.76 109.82 -7.73
CA PRO A 60 8.33 109.05 -6.64
C PRO A 60 7.26 108.28 -5.88
N GLN A 61 7.59 107.07 -5.46
CA GLN A 61 6.74 106.27 -4.56
C GLN A 61 7.43 106.03 -3.22
N ALA A 62 8.76 105.96 -3.22
CA ALA A 62 9.60 105.92 -2.03
C ALA A 62 10.85 106.76 -2.27
N SER A 63 11.22 107.62 -1.33
CA SER A 63 12.40 108.47 -1.50
C SER A 63 12.99 108.93 -0.17
N SER A 64 14.25 109.33 -0.22
CA SER A 64 14.96 110.05 0.85
C SER A 64 14.34 111.41 1.20
N ALA A 65 13.42 111.93 0.39
CA ALA A 65 12.66 113.16 0.64
C ALA A 65 11.23 112.87 1.16
N GLY A 66 11.06 111.77 1.92
CA GLY A 66 9.77 111.42 2.54
C GLY A 66 8.69 111.04 1.52
N GLY A 67 9.07 110.45 0.39
CA GLY A 67 8.15 110.08 -0.69
C GLY A 67 7.91 111.19 -1.72
N GLY A 68 8.45 112.39 -1.52
CA GLY A 68 8.48 113.46 -2.52
C GLY A 68 9.65 113.34 -3.50
N ALA A 69 9.69 114.22 -4.50
CA ALA A 69 10.82 114.26 -5.44
C ALA A 69 12.07 114.79 -4.74
N VAL A 70 13.15 114.02 -4.80
CA VAL A 70 14.44 114.38 -4.19
C VAL A 70 15.05 115.54 -4.98
N ASP A 71 15.40 116.62 -4.27
CA ASP A 71 16.22 117.71 -4.81
C ASP A 71 17.68 117.30 -4.83
N PHE A 72 18.03 116.76 -5.98
CA PHE A 72 19.28 116.09 -6.20
C PHE A 72 20.41 117.10 -6.41
N VAL A 73 21.51 117.01 -5.64
CA VAL A 73 22.67 117.91 -5.83
C VAL A 73 23.28 117.75 -7.23
N VAL A 74 23.90 118.82 -7.75
CA VAL A 74 24.60 118.80 -9.04
C VAL A 74 25.72 117.77 -8.99
N GLY A 75 25.69 116.77 -9.88
CA GLY A 75 26.66 115.67 -9.87
C GLY A 75 26.18 114.44 -10.66
N GLU A 76 26.89 113.32 -10.46
CA GLU A 76 26.59 112.02 -11.04
C GLU A 76 25.51 111.26 -10.25
N LYS A 77 24.66 110.51 -10.99
CA LYS A 77 23.52 109.75 -10.46
C LYS A 77 23.36 108.48 -11.28
N HIS A 78 23.09 107.37 -10.60
CA HIS A 78 22.73 106.13 -11.28
C HIS A 78 21.20 106.04 -11.35
N VAL A 79 20.68 105.82 -12.54
CA VAL A 79 19.26 105.61 -12.81
C VAL A 79 19.11 104.21 -13.40
N GLY A 80 18.26 103.36 -12.83
CA GLY A 80 18.02 101.97 -13.28
C GLY A 80 16.52 101.65 -13.46
N LEU A 81 16.20 100.66 -14.30
CA LEU A 81 14.87 100.04 -14.42
C LEU A 81 14.70 98.92 -13.39
N ALA A 82 13.52 98.77 -12.79
CA ALA A 82 13.22 97.68 -11.83
C ALA A 82 12.21 96.66 -12.38
N LEU A 83 12.22 95.42 -11.86
CA LEU A 83 11.28 94.35 -12.25
C LEU A 83 9.93 94.46 -11.52
N HIS A 84 8.83 94.12 -12.19
CA HIS A 84 7.48 94.13 -11.60
C HIS A 84 7.24 92.87 -10.76
N ALA A 85 6.95 93.04 -9.46
CA ALA A 85 6.78 91.93 -8.51
C ALA A 85 5.70 90.90 -8.92
N GLY A 86 4.67 91.31 -9.66
CA GLY A 86 3.58 90.42 -10.10
C GLY A 86 3.99 89.31 -11.09
N TRP A 87 5.06 89.50 -11.87
CA TRP A 87 5.50 88.48 -12.83
C TRP A 87 6.17 87.28 -12.15
N VAL A 88 6.92 87.53 -11.08
CA VAL A 88 7.65 86.49 -10.33
C VAL A 88 6.70 85.49 -9.67
N ALA A 89 5.52 85.92 -9.26
CA ALA A 89 4.53 85.05 -8.62
C ALA A 89 3.97 83.98 -9.58
N GLN A 90 3.72 84.31 -10.85
CA GLN A 90 3.10 83.38 -11.81
C GLN A 90 4.00 82.21 -12.21
N VAL A 91 5.32 82.39 -12.19
CA VAL A 91 6.27 81.36 -12.62
C VAL A 91 6.41 80.24 -11.58
N ASN A 92 6.18 80.53 -10.30
CA ASN A 92 6.40 79.55 -9.23
C ASN A 92 5.25 78.54 -9.05
N ASP A 93 4.09 78.74 -9.68
CA ASP A 93 2.87 77.94 -9.45
C ASP A 93 2.56 76.89 -10.55
N HIS A 94 3.52 76.46 -11.37
CA HIS A 94 3.27 75.53 -12.49
C HIS A 94 3.76 74.07 -12.25
N GLY A 95 2.88 73.06 -12.44
CA GLY A 95 3.17 71.61 -12.40
C GLY A 95 2.26 70.77 -13.33
N HIS A 96 2.58 69.49 -13.57
CA HIS A 96 1.89 68.59 -14.53
C HIS A 96 1.49 67.21 -13.98
N GLY A 97 0.38 66.65 -14.47
CA GLY A 97 -0.11 65.27 -14.21
C GLY A 97 0.42 64.20 -15.17
N LEU A 98 0.32 62.92 -14.80
CA LEU A 98 0.83 61.77 -15.61
C LEU A 98 0.13 61.63 -16.97
N ASP A 99 -1.14 62.00 -17.04
CA ASP A 99 -2.00 62.03 -18.23
C ASP A 99 -1.70 63.20 -19.17
N GLU A 100 -0.99 64.23 -18.67
CA GLU A 100 -0.61 65.40 -19.44
C GLU A 100 0.70 65.20 -20.22
N ILE A 101 1.41 64.07 -19.98
CA ILE A 101 2.66 63.70 -20.67
C ILE A 101 2.36 62.67 -21.75
N ALA A 102 2.19 63.15 -22.98
CA ALA A 102 1.93 62.31 -24.15
C ALA A 102 2.99 61.20 -24.32
N GLY A 103 2.54 59.93 -24.34
CA GLY A 103 3.38 58.75 -24.58
C GLY A 103 3.85 58.00 -23.33
N LEU A 104 3.59 58.51 -22.12
CA LEU A 104 4.00 57.86 -20.87
C LEU A 104 3.28 56.52 -20.64
N ASP A 105 1.99 56.44 -20.95
CA ASP A 105 1.21 55.18 -20.89
C ASP A 105 1.79 54.10 -21.81
N THR A 106 2.22 54.47 -23.01
CA THR A 106 2.85 53.54 -23.96
C THR A 106 4.21 53.06 -23.45
N ALA A 107 4.99 53.91 -22.79
CA ALA A 107 6.26 53.52 -22.19
C ALA A 107 6.08 52.56 -21.00
N LEU A 108 4.94 52.63 -20.30
CA LEU A 108 4.62 51.79 -19.13
C LEU A 108 3.90 50.48 -19.52
N ALA A 109 3.29 50.41 -20.71
CA ALA A 109 2.64 49.21 -21.22
C ALA A 109 3.62 48.01 -21.26
N GLY A 110 3.22 46.88 -20.67
CA GLY A 110 4.03 45.65 -20.61
C GLY A 110 5.06 45.58 -19.47
N LYS A 111 5.37 46.70 -18.79
CA LYS A 111 6.19 46.68 -17.56
C LYS A 111 5.41 46.10 -16.37
N GLN A 112 4.09 46.27 -16.36
CA GLN A 112 3.22 45.73 -15.32
C GLN A 112 3.17 44.19 -15.35
N ALA A 113 3.02 43.58 -16.53
CA ALA A 113 2.97 42.12 -16.66
C ALA A 113 4.30 41.45 -16.23
N ALA A 114 5.44 42.06 -16.55
CA ALA A 114 6.75 41.59 -16.09
C ALA A 114 6.89 41.67 -14.55
N SER A 115 6.21 42.61 -13.89
CA SER A 115 6.18 42.72 -12.43
C SER A 115 5.34 41.62 -11.77
N ASP A 116 4.26 41.20 -12.43
CA ASP A 116 3.38 40.14 -11.92
C ASP A 116 4.07 38.77 -11.97
N GLU A 117 4.81 38.48 -13.05
CA GLU A 117 5.65 37.28 -13.17
C GLU A 117 6.75 37.25 -12.10
N LEU A 118 7.39 38.40 -11.84
CA LEU A 118 8.40 38.53 -10.79
C LEU A 118 7.82 38.26 -9.40
N SER A 119 6.57 38.65 -9.17
CA SER A 119 5.86 38.43 -7.90
C SER A 119 5.54 36.96 -7.66
N ALA A 120 5.15 36.22 -8.70
CA ALA A 120 4.90 34.78 -8.64
C ALA A 120 6.20 33.99 -8.36
N ILE A 121 7.32 34.39 -8.98
CA ILE A 121 8.64 33.80 -8.75
C ILE A 121 9.15 34.12 -7.34
N ALA A 122 8.95 35.36 -6.88
CA ALA A 122 9.31 35.79 -5.53
C ALA A 122 8.57 34.97 -4.46
N ALA A 123 7.27 34.70 -4.67
CA ALA A 123 6.49 33.86 -3.77
C ALA A 123 7.06 32.43 -3.65
N LEU A 124 7.49 31.85 -4.78
CA LEU A 124 8.13 30.53 -4.78
C LEU A 124 9.50 30.55 -4.09
N ALA A 125 10.29 31.63 -4.26
CA ALA A 125 11.61 31.76 -3.65
C ALA A 125 11.60 32.01 -2.12
N THR A 126 10.44 32.22 -1.49
CA THR A 126 10.33 32.45 -0.03
C THR A 126 10.73 31.23 0.80
N SER A 127 10.46 30.02 0.31
CA SER A 127 10.77 28.77 1.02
C SER A 127 12.04 28.11 0.50
N GLY A 128 12.72 27.34 1.34
CA GLY A 128 13.87 26.52 0.91
C GLY A 128 13.47 25.50 -0.17
N PHE A 129 12.24 25.00 -0.11
CA PHE A 129 11.66 24.12 -1.11
C PHE A 129 11.50 24.82 -2.47
N GLY A 130 10.86 25.98 -2.51
CA GLY A 130 10.65 26.67 -3.78
C GLY A 130 11.95 27.22 -4.39
N ARG A 131 12.94 27.61 -3.58
CA ARG A 131 14.29 27.91 -4.09
C ARG A 131 14.95 26.70 -4.75
N GLY A 132 14.85 25.52 -4.14
CA GLY A 132 15.38 24.30 -4.76
C GLY A 132 14.63 23.91 -6.03
N LEU A 133 13.31 24.14 -6.10
CA LEU A 133 12.51 23.90 -7.29
C LEU A 133 12.96 24.77 -8.48
N LEU A 134 13.27 26.05 -8.21
CA LEU A 134 13.73 27.01 -9.22
C LEU A 134 15.14 26.70 -9.77
N THR A 135 15.94 25.91 -9.05
CA THR A 135 17.30 25.53 -9.46
C THR A 135 17.36 24.27 -10.33
N GLN A 136 16.22 23.62 -10.59
CA GLN A 136 16.20 22.36 -11.34
C GLN A 136 16.46 22.60 -12.84
N ALA A 137 17.32 21.77 -13.43
CA ALA A 137 17.84 21.99 -14.79
C ALA A 137 16.83 21.69 -15.91
N ASP A 138 15.83 20.84 -15.64
CA ASP A 138 14.80 20.45 -16.60
C ASP A 138 13.53 19.93 -15.92
N GLY A 139 12.50 19.62 -16.72
CA GLY A 139 11.23 19.10 -16.23
C GLY A 139 11.34 17.72 -15.53
N ALA A 140 12.35 16.91 -15.84
CA ALA A 140 12.59 15.64 -15.15
C ALA A 140 13.19 15.86 -13.76
N ALA A 141 14.12 16.81 -13.64
CA ALA A 141 14.69 17.25 -12.38
C ALA A 141 13.62 17.92 -11.48
N VAL A 142 12.73 18.73 -12.06
CA VAL A 142 11.55 19.28 -11.34
C VAL A 142 10.65 18.16 -10.82
N ARG A 143 10.29 17.19 -11.65
CA ARG A 143 9.47 16.04 -11.26
C ARG A 143 10.11 15.22 -10.15
N SER A 144 11.42 14.99 -10.22
CA SER A 144 12.20 14.35 -9.17
C SER A 144 12.21 15.18 -7.88
N TYR A 145 12.38 16.49 -7.98
CA TYR A 145 12.40 17.42 -6.85
C TYR A 145 11.05 17.53 -6.12
N VAL A 146 9.93 17.49 -6.86
CA VAL A 146 8.57 17.54 -6.29
C VAL A 146 7.97 16.15 -6.00
N GLY A 147 8.71 15.07 -6.25
CA GLY A 147 8.23 13.70 -6.07
C GLY A 147 7.12 13.27 -7.04
N ALA A 148 6.94 13.98 -8.16
CA ALA A 148 5.96 13.65 -9.18
C ALA A 148 6.54 12.63 -10.17
N LEU A 149 6.06 11.39 -10.12
CA LEU A 149 6.56 10.29 -10.94
C LEU A 149 6.39 10.57 -12.44
N GLY A 150 7.44 10.34 -13.23
CA GLY A 150 7.39 10.37 -14.69
C GLY A 150 7.03 9.01 -15.27
N GLY A 151 6.05 8.98 -16.18
CA GLY A 151 5.90 8.02 -17.29
C GLY A 151 5.73 6.51 -17.04
N SER A 152 6.27 5.93 -15.97
CA SER A 152 6.21 4.48 -15.71
C SER A 152 6.25 4.14 -14.22
N GLY A 153 5.08 4.19 -13.58
CA GLY A 153 4.47 2.99 -12.99
C GLY A 153 4.98 2.37 -11.68
N GLU A 154 6.06 2.82 -11.03
CA GLU A 154 6.47 2.24 -9.73
C GLU A 154 6.93 3.29 -8.71
N ALA A 155 6.27 3.31 -7.54
CA ALA A 155 6.67 4.09 -6.37
C ALA A 155 7.52 3.20 -5.46
N GLN A 156 8.84 3.24 -5.62
CA GLN A 156 9.76 2.50 -4.77
C GLN A 156 10.22 3.41 -3.61
N ILE A 157 9.75 3.14 -2.39
CA ILE A 157 10.26 3.83 -1.20
C ILE A 157 11.39 3.00 -0.62
N SER A 158 12.62 3.50 -0.76
CA SER A 158 13.79 2.95 -0.07
C SER A 158 13.84 3.58 1.32
N ALA A 159 13.56 2.78 2.35
CA ALA A 159 13.57 3.16 3.78
C ALA A 159 12.42 4.05 4.30
N GLY A 160 11.20 3.92 3.78
CA GLY A 160 10.03 4.65 4.31
C GLY A 160 8.67 4.02 3.95
N THR A 161 7.62 4.47 4.65
CA THR A 161 6.23 4.02 4.48
C THR A 161 5.47 4.90 3.48
N LEU A 162 4.69 4.30 2.57
CA LEU A 162 3.71 5.03 1.76
C LEU A 162 2.41 5.20 2.55
N THR A 163 2.09 6.43 2.92
CA THR A 163 0.83 6.76 3.61
C THR A 163 -0.07 7.53 2.67
N VAL A 164 -1.20 6.93 2.24
CA VAL A 164 -2.24 7.62 1.46
C VAL A 164 -3.34 8.04 2.43
N ASN A 165 -3.27 9.28 2.93
CA ASN A 165 -4.29 9.86 3.82
C ASN A 165 -5.30 10.70 3.02
N ALA A 166 -6.58 10.59 3.36
CA ALA A 166 -7.61 11.55 2.93
C ALA A 166 -7.51 12.85 3.75
N SER A 167 -7.87 13.99 3.14
CA SER A 167 -7.76 15.31 3.76
C SER A 167 -8.73 15.51 4.93
N GLY A 168 -8.23 16.00 6.08
CA GLY A 168 -9.04 16.75 7.05
C GLY A 168 -9.21 16.17 8.46
N ALA A 169 -8.13 15.93 9.20
CA ALA A 169 -8.02 16.16 10.65
C ALA A 169 -6.58 15.86 11.11
N ALA A 170 -6.05 16.68 12.03
CA ALA A 170 -4.70 16.50 12.60
C ALA A 170 -4.62 15.19 13.39
N PHE A 171 -3.59 14.38 13.14
CA PHE A 171 -3.33 13.16 13.90
C PHE A 171 -1.89 13.14 14.42
N THR A 172 -1.78 12.86 15.72
CA THR A 172 -0.52 12.72 16.46
C THR A 172 0.10 11.36 16.15
N PRO A 173 1.40 11.28 15.80
CA PRO A 173 2.02 10.03 15.37
C PRO A 173 2.18 9.05 16.55
N ILE A 174 1.91 7.77 16.30
CA ILE A 174 2.34 6.68 17.18
C ILE A 174 3.46 5.91 16.46
N ALA A 175 4.54 5.67 17.17
CA ALA A 175 5.71 4.94 16.72
C ALA A 175 5.40 3.44 16.53
N SER A 176 5.08 3.02 15.31
CA SER A 176 5.50 1.76 14.70
C SER A 176 4.87 1.60 13.32
N GLU A 177 5.65 1.11 12.37
CA GLU A 177 5.35 0.89 10.95
C GLU A 177 4.05 0.09 10.73
N THR A 178 2.98 0.73 10.23
CA THR A 178 1.80 0.03 9.68
C THR A 178 1.10 0.91 8.66
N ILE A 179 0.77 0.37 7.47
CA ILE A 179 -0.24 0.95 6.58
C ILE A 179 -1.60 0.56 7.16
N THR A 180 -2.23 1.46 7.92
CA THR A 180 -3.58 1.24 8.46
C THR A 180 -4.59 2.09 7.68
N ALA A 181 -5.46 1.45 6.89
CA ALA A 181 -6.54 2.12 6.18
C ALA A 181 -7.89 1.78 6.83
N TYR A 182 -8.53 2.75 7.48
CA TYR A 182 -9.91 2.66 7.97
C TYR A 182 -10.89 3.20 6.92
N ARG A 183 -12.13 2.70 6.90
CA ARG A 183 -13.24 3.35 6.18
C ARG A 183 -14.50 3.45 7.05
N ASN A 184 -15.15 4.61 6.95
CA ASN A 184 -16.61 4.74 6.99
C ASN A 184 -17.09 4.79 5.52
N GLU A 185 -17.59 3.65 5.04
CA GLU A 185 -18.44 3.40 3.85
C GLU A 185 -17.96 3.79 2.41
N GLY A 186 -18.32 2.97 1.41
CA GLY A 186 -18.38 3.35 -0.03
C GLY A 186 -17.17 3.06 -0.96
N THR A 187 -16.00 3.64 -0.70
CA THR A 187 -14.72 3.63 -1.49
C THR A 187 -13.74 2.43 -1.56
N ALA A 188 -13.65 1.54 -2.57
CA ALA A 188 -12.58 0.48 -2.61
C ALA A 188 -11.17 1.03 -2.24
N ILE A 189 -10.50 0.41 -1.25
CA ILE A 189 -9.30 0.97 -0.58
C ILE A 189 -8.02 0.74 -1.39
N MET A 190 -7.94 -0.39 -2.10
CA MET A 190 -6.81 -0.77 -2.96
C MET A 190 -7.37 -1.53 -4.17
N ALA A 191 -7.19 -1.00 -5.37
CA ALA A 191 -7.65 -1.62 -6.61
C ALA A 191 -6.42 -2.01 -7.45
N VAL A 192 -6.23 -3.31 -7.66
CA VAL A 192 -5.26 -3.82 -8.64
C VAL A 192 -6.05 -4.19 -9.89
N ARG A 193 -5.89 -3.41 -10.97
CA ARG A 193 -6.52 -3.65 -12.27
C ARG A 193 -5.46 -3.92 -13.32
N GLY A 194 -5.67 -4.97 -14.11
CA GLY A 194 -4.90 -5.26 -15.32
C GLY A 194 -5.78 -5.07 -16.54
N ASP A 195 -5.18 -4.66 -17.65
CA ASP A 195 -5.84 -4.27 -18.91
C ASP A 195 -5.55 -5.25 -20.07
N GLY A 196 -5.15 -6.50 -19.77
CA GLY A 196 -5.03 -7.51 -20.82
C GLY A 196 -4.39 -8.85 -20.46
N ILE A 197 -3.62 -8.97 -19.37
CA ILE A 197 -2.91 -10.24 -19.03
C ILE A 197 -3.03 -10.65 -17.55
N GLY A 198 -3.27 -9.70 -16.62
CA GLY A 198 -3.56 -10.02 -15.22
C GLY A 198 -3.37 -8.85 -14.27
N ALA A 199 -3.94 -8.97 -13.07
CA ALA A 199 -3.75 -8.06 -11.94
C ALA A 199 -3.13 -8.86 -10.79
N SER A 200 -2.05 -8.39 -10.19
CA SER A 200 -1.39 -9.10 -9.09
C SER A 200 -1.02 -8.19 -7.92
N MET A 201 -1.34 -8.64 -6.70
CA MET A 201 -0.74 -8.12 -5.47
C MET A 201 0.53 -8.95 -5.20
N ARG A 202 1.68 -8.31 -5.01
CA ARG A 202 2.97 -9.01 -4.81
C ARG A 202 3.69 -8.47 -3.58
N ALA A 203 4.25 -9.37 -2.77
CA ALA A 203 5.18 -9.05 -1.69
C ALA A 203 6.54 -9.63 -2.05
N TYR A 204 7.58 -8.80 -2.01
CA TYR A 204 8.95 -9.16 -2.38
C TYR A 204 9.89 -8.95 -1.19
N ALA A 205 10.84 -9.86 -1.00
CA ALA A 205 11.91 -9.75 0.00
C ALA A 205 13.22 -10.27 -0.61
N HIS A 206 14.36 -9.73 -0.16
CA HIS A 206 15.69 -10.09 -0.62
C HIS A 206 16.59 -10.48 0.56
N GLY A 207 17.58 -11.36 0.34
CA GLY A 207 18.49 -11.81 1.41
C GLY A 207 17.79 -12.66 2.47
N ALA A 208 18.10 -12.44 3.75
CA ALA A 208 17.54 -13.18 4.89
C ALA A 208 16.16 -12.67 5.38
N SER A 209 15.46 -11.87 4.58
CA SER A 209 14.16 -11.28 4.95
C SER A 209 12.97 -12.09 4.41
N SER A 210 11.81 -11.97 5.07
CA SER A 210 10.57 -12.62 4.63
C SER A 210 9.60 -11.64 3.98
N ALA A 211 9.05 -12.01 2.82
CA ALA A 211 7.89 -11.34 2.26
C ALA A 211 6.63 -11.90 2.92
N SER A 212 5.77 -11.04 3.47
CA SER A 212 4.57 -11.49 4.18
C SER A 212 3.36 -10.60 3.90
N MET A 213 2.19 -11.22 3.74
CA MET A 213 0.89 -10.56 3.89
C MET A 213 0.34 -10.92 5.26
N ARG A 214 0.17 -9.92 6.14
CA ARG A 214 -0.34 -10.11 7.51
C ARG A 214 -1.72 -9.47 7.65
N LEU A 215 -2.65 -10.20 8.25
CA LEU A 215 -3.99 -9.73 8.57
C LEU A 215 -4.09 -9.59 10.09
N TYR A 216 -4.40 -8.37 10.55
CA TYR A 216 -4.66 -8.10 11.96
C TYR A 216 -6.12 -7.73 12.14
N ARG A 217 -6.82 -8.45 13.01
CA ARG A 217 -8.19 -8.14 13.39
C ARG A 217 -8.30 -8.15 14.91
N ALA A 218 -8.94 -7.13 15.46
CA ALA A 218 -9.33 -7.04 16.85
C ALA A 218 -10.74 -6.42 16.93
N LEU A 219 -11.41 -6.59 18.07
CA LEU A 219 -12.53 -5.71 18.42
C LEU A 219 -11.97 -4.40 19.01
N GLY A 220 -12.86 -3.45 19.31
CA GLY A 220 -12.47 -2.17 19.89
C GLY A 220 -11.83 -1.21 18.88
N SER A 221 -11.03 -0.27 19.38
CA SER A 221 -10.35 0.73 18.56
C SER A 221 -8.88 0.36 18.37
N GLN A 222 -8.19 1.05 17.44
CA GLN A 222 -6.75 0.88 17.27
C GLN A 222 -5.95 1.14 18.55
N ALA A 223 -6.34 2.18 19.29
CA ALA A 223 -5.68 2.60 20.52
C ALA A 223 -6.04 1.72 21.73
N SER A 224 -7.13 0.97 21.66
CA SER A 224 -7.58 0.05 22.71
C SER A 224 -8.19 -1.21 22.09
N PRO A 225 -7.35 -2.13 21.56
CA PRO A 225 -7.82 -3.38 20.98
C PRO A 225 -8.47 -4.29 22.03
N ALA A 226 -9.52 -5.00 21.62
CA ALA A 226 -10.21 -5.98 22.44
C ALA A 226 -10.19 -7.37 21.78
N ASN A 227 -10.31 -8.40 22.62
CA ASN A 227 -10.27 -9.81 22.21
C ASN A 227 -11.39 -10.13 21.20
N LEU A 228 -11.07 -10.95 20.21
CA LEU A 228 -12.06 -11.53 19.30
C LEU A 228 -12.85 -12.65 19.99
N GLU A 229 -14.11 -12.76 19.63
CA GLU A 229 -15.03 -13.82 20.08
C GLU A 229 -15.06 -15.02 19.13
N SER A 230 -15.69 -16.12 19.55
CA SER A 230 -15.86 -17.29 18.70
C SER A 230 -16.79 -16.95 17.53
N GLY A 231 -16.49 -17.47 16.35
CA GLY A 231 -17.14 -17.10 15.10
C GLY A 231 -16.51 -15.89 14.39
N ALA A 232 -15.52 -15.22 15.00
CA ALA A 232 -14.84 -14.11 14.34
C ALA A 232 -14.00 -14.58 13.14
N VAL A 233 -14.35 -14.11 11.94
CA VAL A 233 -13.57 -14.26 10.70
C VAL A 233 -12.30 -13.38 10.74
N ILE A 234 -11.12 -13.98 10.85
CA ILE A 234 -9.84 -13.26 10.93
C ILE A 234 -9.11 -13.13 9.61
N GLY A 235 -9.53 -13.89 8.62
CA GLY A 235 -9.06 -13.77 7.24
C GLY A 235 -10.12 -14.29 6.29
N ASP A 236 -10.32 -13.56 5.20
CA ASP A 236 -11.28 -13.91 4.16
C ASP A 236 -10.75 -13.45 2.81
N VAL A 237 -10.69 -14.38 1.86
CA VAL A 237 -10.32 -14.13 0.47
C VAL A 237 -11.36 -14.81 -0.39
N ALA A 238 -12.11 -14.02 -1.15
CA ALA A 238 -13.15 -14.50 -2.05
C ALA A 238 -12.86 -14.07 -3.48
N SER A 239 -13.21 -14.94 -4.44
CA SER A 239 -13.14 -14.63 -5.86
C SER A 239 -14.55 -14.52 -6.42
N PHE A 240 -14.77 -13.52 -7.26
CA PHE A 240 -16.04 -13.27 -7.93
C PHE A 240 -15.86 -13.39 -9.44
N ALA A 241 -16.83 -13.99 -10.12
CA ALA A 241 -16.87 -14.12 -11.58
C ALA A 241 -18.11 -13.42 -12.12
N TYR A 242 -18.00 -12.78 -13.29
CA TYR A 242 -19.15 -12.18 -13.97
C TYR A 242 -19.93 -13.26 -14.72
N ILE A 243 -21.08 -13.66 -14.17
CA ILE A 243 -21.92 -14.76 -14.67
C ILE A 243 -23.37 -14.30 -14.66
N GLY A 244 -24.12 -14.55 -15.74
CA GLY A 244 -25.55 -14.25 -15.79
C GLY A 244 -25.92 -12.76 -15.63
N GLY A 245 -24.97 -11.84 -15.88
CA GLY A 245 -25.19 -10.39 -15.77
C GLY A 245 -24.77 -9.76 -14.44
N ALA A 246 -24.29 -10.55 -13.47
CA ALA A 246 -23.83 -10.08 -12.16
C ALA A 246 -22.48 -10.68 -11.79
N PHE A 247 -21.78 -10.07 -10.82
CA PHE A 247 -20.62 -10.68 -10.18
C PHE A 247 -21.07 -11.62 -9.08
N GLU A 248 -20.85 -12.91 -9.29
CA GLU A 248 -21.20 -13.98 -8.37
C GLU A 248 -19.95 -14.51 -7.66
N GLU A 249 -20.05 -14.78 -6.37
CA GLU A 249 -18.94 -15.40 -5.63
C GLU A 249 -18.77 -16.85 -6.08
N VAL A 250 -17.56 -17.22 -6.51
CA VAL A 250 -17.26 -18.57 -7.01
C VAL A 250 -16.37 -19.36 -6.07
N THR A 251 -15.50 -18.70 -5.31
CA THR A 251 -14.61 -19.36 -4.34
C THR A 251 -14.40 -18.50 -3.11
N ARG A 252 -14.10 -19.15 -1.99
CA ARG A 252 -13.70 -18.48 -0.74
C ARG A 252 -12.67 -19.29 0.03
N MET A 253 -11.69 -18.61 0.59
CA MET A 253 -10.80 -19.12 1.63
C MET A 253 -11.03 -18.31 2.90
N ARG A 254 -11.35 -18.97 4.00
CA ARG A 254 -11.75 -18.29 5.23
C ARG A 254 -11.12 -18.91 6.47
N ALA A 255 -10.53 -18.05 7.30
CA ALA A 255 -10.04 -18.37 8.64
C ALA A 255 -10.99 -17.78 9.69
N THR A 256 -11.51 -18.62 10.59
CA THR A 256 -12.49 -18.24 11.61
C THR A 256 -12.04 -18.76 12.97
N LEU A 257 -12.07 -17.92 14.02
CA LEU A 257 -11.92 -18.40 15.39
C LEU A 257 -13.09 -19.30 15.75
N ILE A 258 -12.80 -20.50 16.27
CA ILE A 258 -13.84 -21.45 16.72
C ILE A 258 -13.89 -21.59 18.25
N SER A 259 -12.88 -21.05 18.95
CA SER A 259 -12.88 -20.96 20.41
C SER A 259 -12.39 -19.58 20.84
N ALA A 260 -13.02 -19.01 21.87
CA ALA A 260 -12.69 -17.69 22.39
C ALA A 260 -12.61 -17.67 23.93
N SER A 261 -11.82 -18.58 24.50
CA SER A 261 -11.51 -18.53 25.94
C SER A 261 -10.80 -17.20 26.27
N PRO A 262 -11.32 -16.34 27.15
CA PRO A 262 -10.69 -15.05 27.46
C PRO A 262 -9.23 -15.20 27.92
N GLY A 263 -8.32 -14.35 27.43
CA GLY A 263 -6.93 -14.29 27.88
C GLY A 263 -5.96 -15.35 27.32
N ALA A 264 -6.45 -16.43 26.67
CA ALA A 264 -5.53 -17.41 26.07
C ALA A 264 -4.81 -16.87 24.82
N SER A 265 -3.50 -17.12 24.69
CA SER A 265 -2.69 -16.73 23.53
C SER A 265 -2.78 -17.73 22.36
N ASN A 266 -3.25 -18.96 22.62
CA ASN A 266 -3.48 -19.98 21.61
C ASN A 266 -4.99 -20.25 21.48
N LYS A 267 -5.56 -19.90 20.33
CA LYS A 267 -6.99 -20.00 20.03
C LYS A 267 -7.17 -20.98 18.89
N GLN A 268 -8.13 -21.89 19.01
CA GLN A 268 -8.45 -22.77 17.88
C GLN A 268 -9.07 -21.97 16.73
N VAL A 269 -8.56 -22.24 15.54
CA VAL A 269 -9.00 -21.65 14.28
C VAL A 269 -9.49 -22.75 13.35
N MET A 270 -10.55 -22.46 12.62
CA MET A 270 -10.95 -23.22 11.45
C MET A 270 -10.46 -22.49 10.21
N PHE A 271 -9.77 -23.22 9.33
CA PHE A 271 -9.45 -22.77 7.98
C PHE A 271 -10.30 -23.55 6.98
N SER A 272 -11.00 -22.86 6.09
CA SER A 272 -12.00 -23.46 5.20
C SER A 272 -11.86 -22.99 3.76
N TRP A 273 -12.12 -23.91 2.83
CA TRP A 273 -12.18 -23.64 1.39
C TRP A 273 -13.57 -23.92 0.88
N HIS A 274 -14.07 -23.00 0.07
CA HIS A 274 -15.40 -23.06 -0.53
C HIS A 274 -15.28 -22.88 -2.03
N ALA A 275 -16.10 -23.60 -2.77
CA ALA A 275 -16.28 -23.37 -4.20
C ALA A 275 -17.73 -23.64 -4.61
N THR A 276 -18.15 -23.02 -5.70
CA THR A 276 -19.44 -23.31 -6.32
C THR A 276 -19.37 -24.61 -7.11
N ARG A 277 -20.44 -25.40 -7.03
CA ARG A 277 -20.71 -26.49 -7.97
C ARG A 277 -21.63 -25.95 -9.05
N ASP A 278 -21.40 -26.37 -10.29
CA ASP A 278 -22.24 -26.00 -11.43
C ASP A 278 -23.74 -26.24 -11.13
N GLY A 279 -24.58 -25.28 -11.54
CA GLY A 279 -26.03 -25.30 -11.34
C GLY A 279 -26.54 -25.09 -9.90
N THR A 280 -25.69 -24.76 -8.92
CA THR A 280 -26.13 -24.58 -7.52
C THR A 280 -26.63 -23.15 -7.26
N SER A 281 -27.87 -23.02 -6.80
CA SER A 281 -28.39 -21.76 -6.23
C SER A 281 -27.94 -21.63 -4.77
N GLY A 282 -27.19 -20.58 -4.42
CA GLY A 282 -26.81 -20.29 -3.02
C GLY A 282 -25.34 -19.94 -2.75
N GLY A 283 -24.50 -19.79 -3.77
CA GLY A 283 -23.08 -19.44 -3.61
C GLY A 283 -22.19 -20.64 -3.26
N PRO A 284 -20.91 -20.40 -2.93
CA PRO A 284 -19.94 -21.48 -2.76
C PRO A 284 -20.19 -22.27 -1.47
N ALA A 285 -20.10 -23.60 -1.55
CA ALA A 285 -20.24 -24.50 -0.41
C ALA A 285 -18.87 -24.89 0.16
N SER A 286 -18.81 -25.21 1.46
CA SER A 286 -17.58 -25.69 2.10
C SER A 286 -17.16 -27.05 1.56
N LEU A 287 -15.99 -27.11 0.94
CA LEU A 287 -15.42 -28.35 0.39
C LEU A 287 -14.45 -29.02 1.35
N MET A 288 -13.67 -28.22 2.08
CA MET A 288 -12.67 -28.70 3.01
C MET A 288 -12.60 -27.78 4.22
N ARG A 289 -12.45 -28.36 5.40
CA ARG A 289 -12.22 -27.62 6.65
C ARG A 289 -11.08 -28.27 7.43
N LEU A 290 -10.09 -27.47 7.78
CA LEU A 290 -9.05 -27.83 8.73
C LEU A 290 -9.36 -27.21 10.08
N GLN A 291 -9.39 -28.05 11.10
CA GLN A 291 -9.47 -27.66 12.49
C GLN A 291 -8.43 -28.46 13.28
N TYR A 292 -8.15 -28.05 14.51
CA TYR A 292 -7.18 -28.75 15.34
C TYR A 292 -7.59 -30.23 15.53
N GLY A 293 -6.82 -31.15 14.97
CA GLY A 293 -7.07 -32.60 15.04
C GLY A 293 -8.15 -33.13 14.11
N MET A 294 -8.69 -32.34 13.19
CA MET A 294 -9.80 -32.74 12.31
C MET A 294 -9.68 -32.16 10.92
N VAL A 295 -9.95 -32.99 9.92
CA VAL A 295 -10.10 -32.57 8.52
C VAL A 295 -11.44 -33.09 8.00
N ASP A 296 -12.33 -32.16 7.64
CA ASP A 296 -13.60 -32.49 6.99
C ASP A 296 -13.49 -32.30 5.48
N PHE A 297 -14.12 -33.19 4.73
CA PHE A 297 -14.26 -33.10 3.27
C PHE A 297 -15.72 -33.25 2.87
N ALA A 298 -16.15 -32.47 1.88
CA ALA A 298 -17.42 -32.68 1.18
C ALA A 298 -17.14 -33.36 -0.16
N GLY A 299 -17.26 -34.69 -0.20
CA GLY A 299 -17.02 -35.50 -1.40
C GLY A 299 -16.09 -36.67 -1.16
N HIS A 300 -15.47 -37.16 -2.23
CA HIS A 300 -14.51 -38.25 -2.18
C HIS A 300 -13.12 -37.76 -1.78
N VAL A 301 -12.42 -38.54 -0.97
CA VAL A 301 -10.97 -38.44 -0.79
C VAL A 301 -10.34 -39.51 -1.67
N ALA A 302 -9.64 -39.10 -2.72
CA ALA A 302 -9.06 -40.01 -3.72
C ALA A 302 -7.56 -39.72 -3.90
N PRO A 303 -6.73 -40.74 -4.16
CA PRO A 303 -5.33 -40.54 -4.53
C PRO A 303 -5.22 -39.85 -5.90
N LEU A 304 -4.18 -39.05 -6.10
CA LEU A 304 -3.92 -38.37 -7.38
C LEU A 304 -3.56 -39.36 -8.49
N THR A 305 -2.83 -40.41 -8.15
CA THR A 305 -2.36 -41.44 -9.09
C THR A 305 -2.87 -42.79 -8.64
N ASP A 306 -3.45 -43.52 -9.59
CA ASP A 306 -4.01 -44.85 -9.35
C ASP A 306 -2.93 -45.82 -8.83
N ASN A 307 -3.27 -46.57 -7.78
CA ASN A 307 -2.45 -47.64 -7.18
C ASN A 307 -1.00 -47.25 -6.75
N ILE A 308 -0.74 -45.99 -6.39
CA ILE A 308 0.60 -45.53 -5.93
C ILE A 308 0.66 -45.28 -4.42
N TYR A 309 -0.41 -44.79 -3.80
CA TYR A 309 -0.37 -44.30 -2.43
C TYR A 309 -1.07 -45.26 -1.46
N ALA A 310 -0.41 -45.56 -0.33
CA ALA A 310 -1.01 -46.31 0.77
C ALA A 310 -1.78 -45.38 1.74
N LEU A 311 -2.84 -45.90 2.37
CA LEU A 311 -3.56 -45.21 3.44
C LEU A 311 -2.97 -45.60 4.80
N GLY A 312 -2.09 -44.74 5.31
CA GLY A 312 -1.27 -45.02 6.49
C GLY A 312 -0.02 -45.82 6.15
N GLY A 313 0.71 -46.25 7.17
CA GLY A 313 1.94 -47.03 7.01
C GLY A 313 2.26 -47.89 8.22
N ALA A 314 3.36 -48.64 8.14
CA ALA A 314 3.78 -49.59 9.19
C ALA A 314 3.85 -48.95 10.58
N THR A 315 4.25 -47.68 10.65
CA THR A 315 4.42 -46.91 11.88
C THR A 315 3.37 -45.82 12.12
N THR A 316 2.44 -45.64 11.19
CA THR A 316 1.39 -44.60 11.17
C THR A 316 0.05 -45.24 10.82
N ARG A 317 -0.36 -46.20 11.64
CA ARG A 317 -1.60 -46.97 11.43
C ARG A 317 -2.81 -46.20 11.90
N TRP A 318 -3.90 -46.30 11.14
CA TRP A 318 -5.22 -45.92 11.61
C TRP A 318 -5.68 -46.90 12.69
N SER A 319 -6.24 -46.40 13.79
CA SER A 319 -6.75 -47.25 14.85
C SER A 319 -7.98 -48.04 14.42
N GLN A 320 -8.85 -47.43 13.61
CA GLN A 320 -10.14 -47.99 13.17
C GLN A 320 -10.57 -47.34 11.85
N VAL A 321 -11.39 -48.06 11.09
CA VAL A 321 -12.11 -47.55 9.91
C VAL A 321 -13.59 -47.84 10.10
N TYR A 322 -14.41 -46.78 10.19
CA TYR A 322 -15.87 -46.89 10.24
C TYR A 322 -16.43 -46.69 8.83
N ALA A 323 -17.02 -47.72 8.25
CA ALA A 323 -17.60 -47.70 6.90
C ALA A 323 -18.98 -48.37 6.91
N ALA A 324 -19.91 -47.85 6.08
CA ALA A 324 -21.24 -48.45 5.92
C ALA A 324 -21.20 -49.79 5.15
N SER A 325 -20.22 -49.94 4.26
CA SER A 325 -19.97 -51.15 3.47
C SER A 325 -18.49 -51.55 3.58
N GLY A 326 -18.19 -52.83 3.35
CA GLY A 326 -16.82 -53.34 3.34
C GLY A 326 -15.95 -52.77 2.21
N THR A 327 -14.64 -53.01 2.30
CA THR A 327 -13.67 -52.57 1.30
C THR A 327 -13.86 -53.30 -0.03
N ILE A 328 -13.78 -52.57 -1.15
CA ILE A 328 -13.82 -53.15 -2.49
C ILE A 328 -12.37 -53.40 -2.95
N ASN A 329 -12.05 -54.64 -3.31
CA ASN A 329 -10.78 -55.03 -3.91
C ASN A 329 -10.97 -55.33 -5.40
N THR A 330 -10.13 -54.75 -6.27
CA THR A 330 -10.15 -55.04 -7.71
C THR A 330 -9.80 -56.52 -7.95
N SER A 331 -10.70 -57.26 -8.59
CA SER A 331 -10.52 -58.68 -8.90
C SER A 331 -10.95 -59.01 -10.34
N ASP A 332 -10.60 -58.15 -11.28
CA ASP A 332 -10.90 -58.32 -12.70
C ASP A 332 -9.98 -59.39 -13.33
N ALA A 333 -10.56 -60.40 -13.99
CA ALA A 333 -9.81 -61.48 -14.62
C ALA A 333 -8.80 -60.99 -15.68
N ARG A 334 -9.05 -59.85 -16.32
CA ARG A 334 -8.16 -59.24 -17.33
C ARG A 334 -6.86 -58.69 -16.73
N THR A 335 -6.85 -58.49 -15.41
CA THR A 335 -5.70 -57.97 -14.66
C THR A 335 -4.94 -59.06 -13.91
N LYS A 336 -5.30 -60.34 -14.13
CA LYS A 336 -4.69 -61.51 -13.49
C LYS A 336 -4.07 -62.42 -14.55
N CYS A 337 -2.98 -63.08 -14.18
CA CYS A 337 -2.40 -64.20 -14.92
C CYS A 337 -2.41 -65.46 -14.04
N ASP A 338 -2.13 -66.61 -14.65
CA ASP A 338 -1.97 -67.90 -13.96
C ASP A 338 -3.16 -68.29 -13.07
N VAL A 339 -4.38 -67.95 -13.51
CA VAL A 339 -5.61 -68.28 -12.80
C VAL A 339 -5.85 -69.79 -12.88
N GLY A 340 -5.69 -70.48 -11.75
CA GLY A 340 -5.83 -71.93 -11.65
C GLY A 340 -6.26 -72.39 -10.25
N THR A 341 -6.21 -73.70 -10.03
CA THR A 341 -6.48 -74.32 -8.73
C THR A 341 -5.32 -74.09 -7.76
N VAL A 342 -5.62 -74.03 -6.47
CA VAL A 342 -4.62 -73.93 -5.41
C VAL A 342 -4.01 -75.30 -5.11
N ASP A 343 -2.70 -75.35 -4.89
CA ASP A 343 -1.96 -76.58 -4.62
C ASP A 343 -2.42 -77.28 -3.33
N ASP A 344 -2.63 -78.60 -3.41
CA ASP A 344 -3.06 -79.40 -2.26
C ASP A 344 -2.11 -79.32 -1.08
N ALA A 345 -0.81 -79.17 -1.34
CA ALA A 345 0.23 -79.04 -0.32
C ALA A 345 0.06 -77.76 0.53
N LEU A 346 -0.38 -76.65 -0.10
CA LEU A 346 -0.67 -75.41 0.62
C LEU A 346 -1.92 -75.55 1.47
N ILE A 347 -2.98 -76.13 0.91
CA ILE A 347 -4.22 -76.35 1.65
C ILE A 347 -3.97 -77.31 2.82
N ASP A 348 -3.14 -78.35 2.63
CA ASP A 348 -2.71 -79.26 3.72
C ASP A 348 -1.95 -78.52 4.82
N ALA A 349 -0.98 -77.68 4.44
CA ALA A 349 -0.21 -76.90 5.40
C ALA A 349 -1.12 -75.96 6.21
N TRP A 350 -2.08 -75.33 5.54
CA TRP A 350 -3.06 -74.46 6.19
C TRP A 350 -3.86 -75.17 7.28
N GLY A 351 -4.20 -76.45 7.10
CA GLY A 351 -4.95 -77.23 8.10
C GLY A 351 -4.27 -77.34 9.48
N ALA A 352 -2.98 -77.05 9.59
CA ALA A 352 -2.25 -76.98 10.85
C ALA A 352 -2.24 -75.56 11.48
N VAL A 353 -2.76 -74.55 10.80
CA VAL A 353 -2.90 -73.19 11.32
C VAL A 353 -4.05 -73.15 12.32
N GLY A 354 -3.74 -72.77 13.56
CA GLY A 354 -4.72 -72.74 14.65
C GLY A 354 -5.25 -71.34 14.92
N TRP A 355 -6.58 -71.16 14.88
CA TRP A 355 -7.28 -69.96 15.33
C TRP A 355 -7.17 -69.77 16.85
N ARG A 356 -6.87 -68.54 17.28
CA ARG A 356 -6.60 -68.21 18.68
C ARG A 356 -7.45 -67.04 19.16
N ARG A 357 -7.66 -66.99 20.48
CA ARG A 357 -8.09 -65.77 21.17
C ARG A 357 -6.89 -65.04 21.75
N TYR A 358 -6.90 -63.71 21.73
CA TYR A 358 -5.84 -62.89 22.28
C TYR A 358 -6.36 -61.53 22.76
N ARG A 359 -5.54 -60.80 23.51
CA ARG A 359 -5.74 -59.39 23.86
C ARG A 359 -4.47 -58.63 23.46
N PHE A 360 -4.60 -57.39 23.00
CA PHE A 360 -3.44 -56.58 22.68
C PHE A 360 -2.72 -56.13 23.96
N VAL A 361 -1.39 -56.25 23.98
CA VAL A 361 -0.56 -55.90 25.15
C VAL A 361 -0.78 -54.44 25.57
N GLU A 362 -0.79 -53.51 24.61
CA GLU A 362 -1.06 -52.09 24.86
C GLU A 362 -2.45 -51.87 25.47
N ALA A 363 -3.48 -52.56 24.97
CA ALA A 363 -4.84 -52.45 25.50
C ALA A 363 -4.95 -53.02 26.92
N VAL A 364 -4.22 -54.09 27.25
CA VAL A 364 -4.14 -54.65 28.61
C VAL A 364 -3.39 -53.70 29.53
N ALA A 365 -2.31 -53.07 29.07
CA ALA A 365 -1.58 -52.07 29.85
C ALA A 365 -2.44 -50.84 30.16
N GLU A 366 -3.28 -50.40 29.21
CA GLU A 366 -4.17 -49.24 29.39
C GLU A 366 -5.43 -49.56 30.20
N LYS A 367 -6.07 -50.71 29.94
CA LYS A 367 -7.45 -51.00 30.41
C LYS A 367 -7.53 -52.16 31.39
N GLY A 368 -6.41 -52.83 31.68
CA GLY A 368 -6.36 -54.00 32.56
C GLY A 368 -7.33 -55.10 32.08
N ASP A 369 -8.15 -55.58 33.00
CA ASP A 369 -9.12 -56.66 32.73
C ASP A 369 -10.26 -56.25 31.78
N ALA A 370 -10.51 -54.94 31.62
CA ALA A 370 -11.49 -54.43 30.66
C ALA A 370 -11.01 -54.49 29.20
N ALA A 371 -9.75 -54.87 28.95
CA ALA A 371 -9.25 -55.11 27.61
C ALA A 371 -10.03 -56.25 26.92
N ARG A 372 -10.58 -55.94 25.75
CA ARG A 372 -11.45 -56.84 24.99
C ARG A 372 -10.68 -58.06 24.48
N TRP A 373 -11.34 -59.22 24.48
CA TRP A 373 -10.86 -60.40 23.77
C TRP A 373 -11.08 -60.25 22.27
N HIS A 374 -10.08 -60.61 21.50
CA HIS A 374 -10.09 -60.69 20.04
C HIS A 374 -9.92 -62.15 19.61
N LEU A 375 -10.42 -62.49 18.43
CA LEU A 375 -10.26 -63.78 17.78
C LEU A 375 -9.52 -63.60 16.46
N GLY A 376 -8.59 -64.49 16.15
CA GLY A 376 -7.83 -64.43 14.90
C GLY A 376 -6.59 -65.31 14.92
N LEU A 377 -5.58 -64.89 14.16
CA LEU A 377 -4.33 -65.59 13.93
C LEU A 377 -3.14 -64.76 14.43
N ALA A 378 -2.04 -65.46 14.75
CA ALA A 378 -0.73 -64.85 14.97
C ALA A 378 0.10 -64.97 13.69
N ALA A 379 0.65 -63.87 13.19
CA ALA A 379 1.38 -63.83 11.92
C ALA A 379 2.55 -64.82 11.87
N GLN A 380 3.31 -64.93 12.97
CA GLN A 380 4.44 -65.86 13.08
C GLN A 380 3.98 -67.32 13.02
N GLN A 381 2.84 -67.67 13.61
CA GLN A 381 2.31 -69.04 13.52
C GLN A 381 1.98 -69.41 12.07
N VAL A 382 1.34 -68.50 11.32
CA VAL A 382 1.03 -68.73 9.90
C VAL A 382 2.32 -68.92 9.11
N ARG A 383 3.33 -68.05 9.32
CA ARG A 383 4.65 -68.19 8.70
C ARG A 383 5.26 -69.56 8.99
N ASP A 384 5.40 -69.89 10.27
CA ASP A 384 6.15 -71.07 10.70
C ASP A 384 5.47 -72.36 10.23
N VAL A 385 4.13 -72.43 10.24
CA VAL A 385 3.38 -73.61 9.77
C VAL A 385 3.51 -73.80 8.25
N ILE A 386 3.35 -72.73 7.48
CA ILE A 386 3.40 -72.81 6.02
C ILE A 386 4.83 -73.06 5.54
N ASP A 387 5.80 -72.30 6.07
CA ASP A 387 7.20 -72.40 5.66
C ASP A 387 7.82 -73.74 6.05
N ALA A 388 7.41 -74.34 7.17
CA ALA A 388 7.88 -75.68 7.57
C ALA A 388 7.51 -76.77 6.54
N ARG A 389 6.41 -76.60 5.79
CA ARG A 389 5.93 -77.59 4.83
C ARG A 389 6.27 -77.26 3.38
N LEU A 390 6.35 -75.98 3.04
CA LEU A 390 6.57 -75.50 1.66
C LEU A 390 7.94 -74.82 1.44
N GLY A 391 8.76 -74.72 2.48
CA GLY A 391 10.05 -74.07 2.46
C GLY A 391 10.00 -72.59 2.88
N GLU A 392 11.15 -72.07 3.28
CA GLU A 392 11.30 -70.72 3.82
C GLU A 392 10.76 -69.63 2.87
N GLY A 393 10.01 -68.68 3.44
CA GLY A 393 9.41 -67.56 2.72
C GLY A 393 8.18 -67.90 1.87
N ALA A 394 7.68 -69.14 1.92
CA ALA A 394 6.48 -69.54 1.19
C ALA A 394 5.26 -68.72 1.61
N ALA A 395 5.07 -68.47 2.90
CA ALA A 395 3.94 -67.70 3.42
C ALA A 395 3.92 -66.25 2.90
N ILE A 396 5.11 -65.64 2.73
CA ILE A 396 5.25 -64.30 2.15
C ILE A 396 5.00 -64.32 0.65
N ARG A 397 5.51 -65.32 -0.09
CA ARG A 397 5.29 -65.46 -1.54
C ARG A 397 3.82 -65.62 -1.90
N TRP A 398 3.06 -66.32 -1.06
CA TRP A 398 1.59 -66.44 -1.19
C TRP A 398 0.82 -65.20 -0.74
N GLY A 399 1.50 -64.14 -0.26
CA GLY A 399 0.86 -62.89 0.15
C GLY A 399 0.03 -62.99 1.43
N LEU A 400 0.15 -64.07 2.21
CA LEU A 400 -0.62 -64.24 3.46
C LEU A 400 -0.18 -63.25 4.55
N LEU A 401 1.08 -62.83 4.49
CA LEU A 401 1.76 -62.02 5.50
C LEU A 401 2.36 -60.76 4.88
N CYS A 402 2.55 -59.74 5.71
CA CYS A 402 3.38 -58.58 5.40
C CYS A 402 4.41 -58.43 6.52
N HIS A 403 5.64 -58.06 6.15
CA HIS A 403 6.72 -57.80 7.10
C HIS A 403 7.32 -56.44 6.77
N ASP A 404 7.17 -55.52 7.70
CA ASP A 404 7.64 -54.14 7.56
C ASP A 404 8.77 -53.89 8.56
N ARG A 405 9.82 -53.22 8.10
CA ARG A 405 10.94 -52.75 8.93
C ARG A 405 11.06 -51.23 8.79
N TRP A 406 11.48 -50.57 9.86
CA TRP A 406 11.74 -49.15 9.86
C TRP A 406 12.93 -48.81 10.75
N ASP A 407 13.63 -47.76 10.37
CA ASP A 407 14.76 -47.24 11.12
C ASP A 407 14.31 -46.40 12.33
N ALA A 408 15.26 -46.12 13.22
CA ALA A 408 15.03 -45.21 14.32
C ALA A 408 14.82 -43.79 13.77
N GLU A 409 13.83 -43.08 14.30
CA GLU A 409 13.55 -41.70 13.96
C GLU A 409 13.70 -40.82 15.20
N PRO A 410 14.47 -39.73 15.13
CA PRO A 410 14.55 -38.79 16.23
C PRO A 410 13.21 -38.09 16.46
N GLU A 411 13.09 -37.49 17.64
CA GLU A 411 11.98 -36.61 17.97
C GLU A 411 11.91 -35.44 16.99
N LEU A 412 10.72 -35.21 16.43
CA LEU A 412 10.45 -34.05 15.60
C LEU A 412 9.84 -32.95 16.47
N ARG A 413 10.50 -31.80 16.51
CA ARG A 413 10.00 -30.59 17.17
C ARG A 413 9.55 -29.56 16.16
N SER A 414 8.55 -28.77 16.52
CA SER A 414 8.17 -27.56 15.78
C SER A 414 9.22 -26.47 15.97
N GLU A 415 9.10 -25.40 15.17
CA GLU A 415 9.92 -24.19 15.32
C GLU A 415 9.79 -23.57 16.73
N ASP A 416 8.60 -23.70 17.35
CA ASP A 416 8.31 -23.26 18.72
C ASP A 416 8.81 -24.22 19.81
N GLY A 417 9.54 -25.29 19.44
CA GLY A 417 10.11 -26.28 20.35
C GLY A 417 9.12 -27.32 20.90
N ALA A 418 7.85 -27.30 20.47
CA ALA A 418 6.86 -28.30 20.86
C ALA A 418 7.11 -29.64 20.15
N ILE A 419 6.89 -30.77 20.83
CA ILE A 419 7.05 -32.10 20.24
C ILE A 419 5.89 -32.34 19.27
N VAL A 420 6.22 -32.48 17.98
CA VAL A 420 5.28 -32.83 16.90
C VAL A 420 5.16 -34.35 16.78
N ARG A 421 6.29 -35.06 16.91
CA ARG A 421 6.34 -36.52 16.91
C ARG A 421 7.44 -36.96 17.86
N ALA A 422 7.11 -37.82 18.82
CA ALA A 422 8.09 -38.38 19.75
C ALA A 422 9.16 -39.20 18.99
N ALA A 423 10.35 -39.31 19.59
CA ALA A 423 11.39 -40.22 19.08
C ALA A 423 10.86 -41.66 19.03
N ARG A 424 11.38 -42.43 18.08
CA ARG A 424 11.01 -43.82 17.87
C ARG A 424 12.25 -44.65 17.57
N ASP A 425 12.35 -45.79 18.22
CA ASP A 425 13.40 -46.76 17.93
C ASP A 425 13.13 -47.54 16.64
N ALA A 426 14.21 -48.03 16.03
CA ALA A 426 14.13 -48.96 14.92
C ALA A 426 13.31 -50.19 15.33
N GLY A 427 12.55 -50.74 14.39
CA GLY A 427 11.68 -51.84 14.69
C GLY A 427 11.18 -52.57 13.47
N GLU A 428 10.45 -53.65 13.73
CA GLU A 428 9.79 -54.42 12.71
C GLU A 428 8.42 -54.88 13.18
N ARG A 429 7.56 -55.21 12.22
CA ARG A 429 6.22 -55.73 12.50
C ARG A 429 5.76 -56.69 11.43
N TRP A 430 5.03 -57.70 11.89
CA TRP A 430 4.36 -58.67 11.04
C TRP A 430 2.87 -58.38 11.03
N GLY A 431 2.29 -58.33 9.83
CA GLY A 431 0.87 -58.22 9.57
C GLY A 431 0.34 -59.43 8.81
N LEU A 432 -0.98 -59.63 8.86
CA LEU A 432 -1.69 -60.65 8.09
C LEU A 432 -2.59 -59.96 7.06
N ARG A 433 -2.65 -60.52 5.85
CA ARG A 433 -3.75 -60.24 4.91
C ARG A 433 -4.89 -61.18 5.26
N TYR A 434 -5.77 -60.73 6.17
CA TYR A 434 -6.84 -61.58 6.70
C TYR A 434 -7.80 -62.09 5.62
N ASP A 435 -8.08 -61.31 4.58
CA ASP A 435 -8.95 -61.74 3.47
C ASP A 435 -8.35 -62.94 2.71
N GLU A 436 -7.04 -62.94 2.45
CA GLU A 436 -6.32 -64.07 1.84
C GLU A 436 -6.31 -65.29 2.77
N CYS A 437 -6.12 -65.06 4.07
CA CYS A 437 -6.20 -66.11 5.09
C CYS A 437 -7.61 -66.74 5.14
N PHE A 438 -8.66 -65.93 5.06
CA PHE A 438 -10.04 -66.42 5.02
C PHE A 438 -10.36 -67.16 3.72
N ALA A 439 -9.82 -66.72 2.58
CA ALA A 439 -9.95 -67.44 1.32
C ALA A 439 -9.32 -68.84 1.40
N LEU A 440 -8.12 -68.95 1.97
CA LEU A 440 -7.44 -70.24 2.15
C LEU A 440 -8.13 -71.13 3.19
N GLU A 441 -8.63 -70.56 4.28
CA GLU A 441 -9.48 -71.26 5.25
C GLU A 441 -10.74 -71.83 4.58
N ALA A 442 -11.41 -71.04 3.73
CA ALA A 442 -12.60 -71.50 3.01
C ALA A 442 -12.26 -72.65 2.04
N LEU A 443 -11.10 -72.62 1.37
CA LEU A 443 -10.64 -73.71 0.52
C LEU A 443 -10.37 -74.98 1.32
N TRP A 444 -9.66 -74.86 2.45
CA TRP A 444 -9.39 -75.98 3.34
C TRP A 444 -10.69 -76.59 3.88
N GLN A 445 -11.63 -75.77 4.35
CA GLN A 445 -12.93 -76.22 4.84
C GLN A 445 -13.73 -76.95 3.74
N ARG A 446 -13.77 -76.40 2.52
CA ARG A 446 -14.45 -77.05 1.38
C ARG A 446 -13.86 -78.43 1.07
N ARG A 447 -12.53 -78.55 1.08
CA ARG A 447 -11.85 -79.84 0.84
C ARG A 447 -12.12 -80.84 1.96
N ALA A 448 -12.06 -80.39 3.22
CA ALA A 448 -12.36 -81.23 4.38
C ALA A 448 -13.81 -81.73 4.36
N ILE A 449 -14.77 -80.86 4.04
CA ILE A 449 -16.19 -81.21 3.91
C ILE A 449 -16.38 -82.23 2.78
N ALA A 450 -15.77 -82.03 1.61
CA ALA A 450 -15.86 -82.97 0.50
C ALA A 450 -15.28 -84.35 0.85
N ALA A 451 -14.14 -84.39 1.56
CA ALA A 451 -13.55 -85.64 2.03
C ALA A 451 -14.44 -86.37 3.06
N LEU A 452 -15.10 -85.63 3.95
CA LEU A 452 -16.06 -86.20 4.89
C LEU A 452 -17.30 -86.74 4.19
N ALA A 453 -17.85 -86.02 3.20
CA ALA A 453 -18.98 -86.47 2.40
C ALA A 453 -18.67 -87.78 1.66
N ALA A 454 -17.52 -87.86 0.98
CA ALA A 454 -17.10 -89.08 0.29
C ALA A 454 -16.94 -90.28 1.24
N ARG A 455 -16.45 -90.04 2.47
CA ARG A 455 -16.38 -91.09 3.50
C ARG A 455 -17.75 -91.52 3.99
N LEU A 456 -18.69 -90.58 4.13
CA LEU A 456 -20.05 -90.87 4.54
C LEU A 456 -20.76 -91.71 3.46
N ASP A 457 -20.67 -91.32 2.19
CA ASP A 457 -21.24 -92.07 1.06
C ASP A 457 -20.70 -93.52 1.02
N ALA A 458 -19.39 -93.70 1.25
CA ALA A 458 -18.77 -95.01 1.31
C ALA A 458 -19.31 -95.86 2.49
N LEU A 459 -19.56 -95.25 3.66
CA LEU A 459 -20.16 -95.93 4.81
C LEU A 459 -21.62 -96.31 4.56
N GLU A 460 -22.40 -95.42 3.94
CA GLU A 460 -23.83 -95.63 3.65
C GLU A 460 -24.04 -96.71 2.59
N THR A 461 -23.22 -96.73 1.54
CA THR A 461 -23.27 -97.75 0.47
C THR A 461 -22.64 -99.08 0.88
N GLY A 462 -21.60 -99.06 1.74
CA GLY A 462 -20.90 -100.26 2.20
C GLY A 462 -21.61 -101.02 3.33
N GLY A 463 -22.59 -100.41 4.00
CA GLY A 463 -23.36 -101.04 5.08
C GLY A 463 -24.52 -101.94 4.63
N GLY A 464 -24.82 -102.02 3.33
CA GLY A 464 -25.98 -102.73 2.78
C GLY A 464 -25.82 -104.24 2.56
N ASP A 465 -24.60 -104.79 2.60
CA ASP A 465 -24.32 -106.19 2.24
C ASP A 465 -24.09 -107.13 3.45
N ALA A 466 -24.49 -106.72 4.67
CA ALA A 466 -24.30 -107.50 5.90
C ALA A 466 -25.61 -108.04 6.53
N GLY A 467 -26.58 -108.45 5.72
CA GLY A 467 -27.72 -109.28 6.13
C GLY A 467 -28.54 -109.68 4.90
N GLY A 468 -28.62 -110.93 4.46
CA GLY A 468 -28.68 -112.17 5.25
C GLY A 468 -30.14 -112.53 5.47
#